data_AF-A0A0M3JGX3-F1
#
_entry.id   AF-A0A0M3JGX3-F1
#
_cell.length_a   1.000
_cell.length_b   1.000
_cell.length_c   1.000
_cell.angle_alpha   90.00
_cell.angle_beta   90.00
_cell.angle_gamma   90.00
#
_symmetry.space_group_name_H-M   'P 1'
#
loop_
_entity.id
_entity.type
_entity.pdbx_description
1 polymer ?
#
loop_
_entity_poly.entity_id
_entity_poly.type
_entity_poly.pdbx_seq_one_letter_code
_entity_poly.pdbx_strand_id
1 'polypeptide(L)'
;MLQLRAGDGPARKLLHICYFDWPDKGTPTRPTEMLNLIADINYNRKLMMDEAEKSGWLKAGTQSPLVVHCLAGVGRSGTLAALDICCRKLDYTEKQQTGPLVDVKDTVLRLRSQRELAVQSPEQYLFLHLAVIEYALRQHYYDDVDTIDLSSFSGYNG
;
A
#
# COMPACT_ATOMS: atom_id res chain seq x y z
N MET A 1 21.68 -9.31 1.81
CA MET A 1 21.25 -8.65 0.55
C MET A 1 21.44 -9.67 -0.58
N LEU A 2 20.36 -10.00 -1.30
CA LEU A 2 20.41 -11.02 -2.37
C LEU A 2 20.98 -10.39 -3.65
N GLN A 3 21.72 -11.16 -4.43
CA GLN A 3 22.17 -10.76 -5.76
C GLN A 3 21.71 -11.77 -6.80
N LEU A 4 21.10 -11.29 -7.87
CA LEU A 4 20.65 -12.10 -8.99
C LEU A 4 21.48 -11.78 -10.24
N ARG A 5 21.85 -12.83 -10.99
CA ARG A 5 22.48 -12.72 -12.31
C ARG A 5 21.66 -13.50 -13.33
N ALA A 6 21.54 -12.96 -14.53
CA ALA A 6 20.98 -13.67 -15.68
C ALA A 6 22.14 -14.04 -16.62
N GLY A 7 22.60 -15.30 -16.55
CA GLY A 7 23.80 -15.75 -17.25
C GLY A 7 25.05 -14.96 -16.83
N ASP A 8 25.83 -14.51 -17.82
CA ASP A 8 27.01 -13.66 -17.62
C ASP A 8 26.66 -12.16 -17.47
N GLY A 9 25.37 -11.83 -17.38
CA GLY A 9 24.91 -10.46 -17.18
C GLY A 9 25.31 -9.86 -15.83
N PRO A 10 25.18 -8.52 -15.68
CA PRO A 10 25.54 -7.83 -14.46
C PRO A 10 24.67 -8.30 -13.28
N ALA A 11 25.29 -8.43 -12.11
CA ALA A 11 24.60 -8.75 -10.87
C ALA A 11 23.67 -7.60 -10.45
N ARG A 12 22.48 -7.94 -10.00
CA ARG A 12 21.47 -6.99 -9.52
C ARG A 12 21.20 -7.26 -8.05
N LYS A 13 21.24 -6.21 -7.24
CA LYS A 13 20.85 -6.28 -5.83
C LYS A 13 19.34 -6.42 -5.75
N LEU A 14 18.88 -7.34 -4.92
CA LEU A 14 17.47 -7.55 -4.61
C LEU A 14 17.28 -7.49 -3.09
N LEU A 15 16.29 -6.71 -2.69
CA LEU A 15 15.76 -6.71 -1.33
C LEU A 15 14.48 -7.55 -1.32
N HIS A 16 14.45 -8.55 -0.45
CA HIS A 16 13.27 -9.38 -0.22
C HIS A 16 12.79 -9.13 1.21
N ILE A 17 11.58 -8.59 1.34
CA ILE A 17 10.94 -8.30 2.63
C ILE A 17 9.86 -9.35 2.87
N CYS A 18 9.92 -10.03 4.01
CA CYS A 18 8.93 -11.03 4.42
C CYS A 18 8.17 -10.51 5.63
N TYR A 19 6.85 -10.43 5.53
CA TYR A 19 5.97 -10.07 6.64
C TYR A 19 5.33 -11.33 7.22
N PHE A 20 5.68 -11.67 8.46
CA PHE A 20 5.28 -12.92 9.11
C PHE A 20 4.06 -12.77 10.04
N ASP A 21 3.71 -11.54 10.42
CA ASP A 21 2.65 -11.27 11.40
C ASP A 21 1.25 -11.19 10.77
N TRP A 22 1.09 -11.67 9.52
CA TRP A 22 -0.24 -11.84 8.92
C TRP A 22 -0.76 -13.26 9.20
N PRO A 23 -1.81 -13.41 10.03
CA PRO A 23 -2.33 -14.73 10.38
C PRO A 23 -2.94 -15.48 9.18
N ASP A 24 -2.97 -16.81 9.25
CA ASP A 24 -3.58 -17.64 8.21
C ASP A 24 -5.07 -17.37 8.00
N LYS A 25 -5.77 -16.96 9.07
CA LYS A 25 -7.17 -16.55 9.03
C LYS A 25 -7.29 -15.10 9.50
N GLY A 26 -8.03 -14.30 8.76
CA GLY A 26 -8.31 -12.89 9.10
C GLY A 26 -7.22 -11.91 8.66
N THR A 27 -6.99 -10.92 9.51
CA THR A 27 -6.12 -9.76 9.25
C THR A 27 -5.17 -9.53 10.42
N PRO A 28 -4.10 -8.72 10.25
CA PRO A 28 -3.33 -8.21 11.37
C PRO A 28 -4.25 -7.51 12.38
N THR A 29 -3.91 -7.60 13.67
CA THR A 29 -4.70 -6.99 14.75
C THR A 29 -4.46 -5.49 14.88
N ARG A 30 -3.28 -5.01 14.47
CA ARG A 30 -2.87 -3.61 14.56
C ARG A 30 -2.56 -3.09 13.16
N PRO A 31 -3.33 -2.12 12.63
CA PRO A 31 -3.02 -1.52 11.33
C PRO A 31 -1.64 -0.87 11.28
N THR A 32 -1.15 -0.35 12.42
CA THR A 32 0.23 0.10 12.65
C THR A 32 1.28 -0.72 11.93
N GLU A 33 1.25 -2.05 12.06
CA GLU A 33 2.32 -2.91 11.56
C GLU A 33 2.36 -2.94 10.03
N MET A 34 1.18 -2.85 9.40
CA MET A 34 1.07 -2.76 7.95
C MET A 34 1.50 -1.38 7.44
N LEU A 35 1.22 -0.32 8.18
CA LEU A 35 1.67 1.04 7.85
C LEU A 35 3.20 1.15 7.96
N ASN A 36 3.80 0.55 8.99
CA ASN A 36 5.26 0.47 9.15
C ASN A 36 5.89 -0.32 8.00
N LEU A 37 5.30 -1.47 7.62
CA LEU A 37 5.75 -2.25 6.47
C LEU A 37 5.73 -1.42 5.17
N ILE A 38 4.67 -0.65 4.93
CA ILE A 38 4.57 0.24 3.76
C ILE A 38 5.65 1.32 3.79
N ALA A 39 5.89 1.93 4.95
CA ALA A 39 6.94 2.92 5.13
C ALA A 39 8.33 2.32 4.81
N ASP A 40 8.63 1.12 5.33
CA ASP A 40 9.87 0.40 5.06
C ASP A 40 10.02 0.04 3.59
N ILE A 41 8.95 -0.46 2.94
CA ILE A 41 8.95 -0.77 1.51
C ILE A 41 9.25 0.49 0.69
N ASN A 42 8.55 1.60 0.97
CA ASN A 42 8.70 2.83 0.20
C ASN A 42 10.08 3.48 0.43
N TYR A 43 10.59 3.47 1.66
CA TYR A 43 11.94 3.93 1.99
C TYR A 43 13.01 3.13 1.26
N ASN A 44 12.96 1.80 1.36
CA ASN A 44 13.93 0.94 0.70
C ASN A 44 13.82 0.99 -0.82
N ARG A 45 12.60 1.09 -1.37
CA ARG A 45 12.40 1.29 -2.81
C ARG A 45 13.16 2.52 -3.29
N LYS A 46 13.04 3.65 -2.59
CA LYS A 46 13.77 4.88 -2.95
C LYS A 46 15.28 4.64 -2.96
N LEU A 47 15.83 4.06 -1.89
CA LEU A 47 17.27 3.77 -1.81
C LEU A 47 17.75 2.84 -2.93
N MET A 48 16.98 1.79 -3.25
CA MET A 48 17.34 0.85 -4.31
C MET A 48 17.25 1.48 -5.70
N MET A 49 16.27 2.35 -5.97
CA MET A 49 16.19 3.10 -7.23
C MET A 49 17.36 4.08 -7.36
N ASP A 50 17.67 4.84 -6.31
CA ASP A 50 18.78 5.79 -6.31
C ASP A 50 20.13 5.08 -6.54
N GLU A 51 20.35 3.92 -5.93
CA GLU A 51 21.56 3.12 -6.15
C GLU A 51 21.63 2.58 -7.58
N ALA A 52 20.51 2.05 -8.09
CA ALA A 52 20.38 1.51 -9.44
C ALA A 52 20.63 2.57 -10.54
N GLU A 53 20.15 3.79 -10.33
CA GLU A 53 20.42 4.92 -11.24
C GLU A 53 21.88 5.36 -11.18
N LYS A 54 22.46 5.50 -9.97
CA LYS A 54 23.87 5.86 -9.78
C LYS A 54 24.82 4.83 -10.37
N SER A 55 24.47 3.55 -10.33
CA SER A 55 25.28 2.49 -10.93
C SER A 55 25.14 2.40 -12.45
N GLY A 56 24.28 3.23 -13.08
CA GLY A 56 23.98 3.20 -14.51
C GLY A 56 23.19 1.96 -14.95
N TRP A 57 22.69 1.15 -14.01
CA TRP A 57 21.93 -0.07 -14.34
C TRP A 57 20.49 0.28 -14.75
N LEU A 58 19.90 1.26 -14.08
CA LEU A 58 18.58 1.80 -14.40
C LEU A 58 18.75 3.19 -14.98
N LYS A 59 18.08 3.48 -16.11
CA LYS A 59 18.09 4.85 -16.65
C LYS A 59 17.32 5.77 -15.70
N ALA A 60 17.84 6.97 -15.47
CA ALA A 60 17.18 7.97 -14.63
C ALA A 60 15.71 8.17 -15.02
N GLY A 61 14.82 8.13 -14.03
CA GLY A 61 13.37 8.29 -14.25
C GLY A 61 12.66 7.03 -14.75
N THR A 62 13.36 5.91 -14.93
CA THR A 62 12.71 4.63 -15.26
C THR A 62 11.88 4.15 -14.07
N GLN A 63 10.60 3.87 -14.31
CA GLN A 63 9.76 3.23 -13.30
C GLN A 63 10.06 1.73 -13.26
N SER A 64 10.35 1.22 -12.06
CA SER A 64 10.49 -0.21 -11.80
C SER A 64 9.41 -0.65 -10.79
N PRO A 65 8.63 -1.70 -11.12
CA PRO A 65 7.54 -2.17 -10.27
C PRO A 65 8.07 -2.91 -9.04
N LEU A 66 7.32 -2.85 -7.95
CA LEU A 66 7.50 -3.73 -6.80
C LEU A 66 6.79 -5.07 -7.06
N VAL A 67 7.46 -6.18 -6.77
CA VAL A 67 6.83 -7.50 -6.77
C VAL A 67 6.26 -7.75 -5.37
N VAL A 68 4.93 -7.91 -5.29
CA VAL A 68 4.22 -8.27 -4.07
C VAL A 68 3.50 -9.58 -4.31
N HIS A 69 3.67 -10.56 -3.42
CA HIS A 69 2.97 -11.83 -3.51
C HIS A 69 2.48 -12.30 -2.14
N CYS A 70 1.52 -13.22 -2.17
CA CYS A 70 1.07 -13.98 -1.01
C CYS A 70 0.89 -15.43 -1.45
N LEU A 71 -0.18 -16.12 -1.03
CA LEU A 71 -0.50 -17.46 -1.54
C LEU A 71 -1.05 -17.40 -2.97
N ALA A 72 -2.25 -16.83 -3.16
CA ALA A 72 -2.87 -16.66 -4.48
C ALA A 72 -2.55 -15.29 -5.14
N GLY A 73 -1.85 -14.40 -4.42
CA GLY A 73 -1.51 -13.07 -4.91
C GLY A 73 -2.72 -12.15 -5.14
N VAL A 74 -3.80 -12.32 -4.36
CA VAL A 74 -5.04 -11.50 -4.47
C VAL A 74 -5.51 -10.93 -3.14
N GLY A 75 -5.54 -11.73 -2.06
CA GLY A 75 -5.97 -11.28 -0.72
C GLY A 75 -4.97 -10.31 -0.08
N ARG A 76 -4.01 -10.83 0.68
CA ARG A 76 -2.99 -10.02 1.41
C ARG A 76 -2.25 -9.04 0.49
N SER A 77 -1.84 -9.49 -0.70
CA SER A 77 -1.16 -8.64 -1.69
C SER A 77 -2.05 -7.50 -2.18
N GLY A 78 -3.33 -7.79 -2.45
CA GLY A 78 -4.29 -6.77 -2.88
C GLY A 78 -4.57 -5.76 -1.76
N THR A 79 -4.68 -6.22 -0.51
CA THR A 79 -4.87 -5.34 0.66
C THR A 79 -3.67 -4.43 0.88
N LEU A 80 -2.44 -4.95 0.81
CA LEU A 80 -1.21 -4.14 0.93
C LEU A 80 -1.15 -3.09 -0.19
N ALA A 81 -1.38 -3.49 -1.44
CA ALA A 81 -1.36 -2.57 -2.58
C ALA A 81 -2.45 -1.50 -2.48
N ALA A 82 -3.67 -1.87 -2.09
CA ALA A 82 -4.77 -0.94 -1.91
C ALA A 82 -4.49 0.06 -0.79
N LEU A 83 -3.95 -0.39 0.34
CA LEU A 83 -3.58 0.48 1.46
C LEU A 83 -2.52 1.50 1.05
N ASP A 84 -1.46 1.05 0.40
CA ASP A 84 -0.39 1.91 -0.12
C ASP A 84 -0.90 2.94 -1.14
N ILE A 85 -1.84 2.57 -2.02
CA ILE A 85 -2.51 3.54 -2.93
C ILE A 85 -3.35 4.55 -2.13
N CYS A 86 -4.12 4.10 -1.15
CA CYS A 86 -4.95 4.97 -0.31
C CYS A 86 -4.12 5.98 0.48
N CYS A 87 -3.02 5.56 1.12
CA CYS A 87 -2.10 6.45 1.83
C CYS A 87 -1.55 7.53 0.89
N ARG A 88 -1.05 7.15 -0.30
CA ARG A 88 -0.55 8.14 -1.27
C ARG A 88 -1.64 9.08 -1.79
N LYS A 89 -2.88 8.60 -1.95
CA LYS A 89 -4.01 9.46 -2.34
C LYS A 89 -4.29 10.50 -1.26
N LEU A 90 -4.26 10.12 0.02
CA LEU A 90 -4.37 11.06 1.13
C LEU A 90 -3.24 12.09 1.11
N ASP A 91 -1.99 11.65 1.03
CA ASP A 91 -0.82 12.56 0.99
C ASP A 91 -0.83 13.53 -0.19
N TYR A 92 -1.39 13.09 -1.33
CA TYR A 92 -1.49 13.90 -2.53
C TYR A 92 -2.61 14.93 -2.43
N THR A 93 -3.78 14.51 -1.95
CA THR A 93 -5.00 15.34 -1.89
C THR A 93 -4.97 16.33 -0.74
N GLU A 94 -4.29 16.02 0.37
CA GLU A 94 -4.07 16.96 1.48
C GLU A 94 -3.45 18.28 1.00
N LYS A 95 -2.54 18.22 0.03
CA LYS A 95 -1.88 19.39 -0.57
C LYS A 95 -2.76 20.17 -1.56
N GLN A 96 -3.99 19.70 -1.81
CA GLN A 96 -4.93 20.31 -2.73
C GLN A 96 -6.00 21.10 -1.96
N GLN A 97 -6.71 21.98 -2.67
CA GLN A 97 -7.79 22.78 -2.09
C GLN A 97 -8.94 21.95 -1.51
N THR A 98 -9.10 20.69 -1.96
CA THR A 98 -10.12 19.77 -1.48
C THR A 98 -9.79 19.16 -0.12
N GLY A 99 -8.54 19.26 0.34
CA GLY A 99 -8.06 18.58 1.53
C GLY A 99 -7.89 17.05 1.34
N PRO A 100 -7.50 16.34 2.43
CA PRO A 100 -7.26 14.90 2.42
C PRO A 100 -8.54 14.15 2.03
N LEU A 101 -8.47 13.37 0.95
CA LEU A 101 -9.59 12.61 0.41
C LEU A 101 -9.13 11.25 -0.11
N VAL A 102 -9.92 10.22 0.18
CA VAL A 102 -9.69 8.86 -0.33
C VAL A 102 -11.01 8.11 -0.46
N ASP A 103 -11.18 7.44 -1.60
CA ASP A 103 -12.26 6.49 -1.83
C ASP A 103 -11.67 5.07 -1.85
N VAL A 104 -11.89 4.33 -0.77
CA VAL A 104 -11.40 2.96 -0.62
C VAL A 104 -12.09 2.01 -1.60
N LYS A 105 -13.39 2.20 -1.87
CA LYS A 105 -14.18 1.38 -2.78
C LYS A 105 -13.67 1.53 -4.22
N ASP A 106 -13.56 2.77 -4.71
CA ASP A 106 -13.01 3.06 -6.03
C ASP A 106 -11.58 2.52 -6.17
N THR A 107 -10.75 2.67 -5.13
CA THR A 107 -9.39 2.13 -5.13
C THR A 107 -9.37 0.62 -5.30
N VAL A 108 -10.21 -0.12 -4.57
CA VAL A 108 -10.29 -1.59 -4.70
C VAL A 108 -10.88 -1.99 -6.05
N LEU A 109 -11.90 -1.31 -6.56
CA LEU A 109 -12.50 -1.61 -7.86
C LEU A 109 -11.50 -1.40 -9.00
N ARG A 110 -10.73 -0.31 -8.98
CA ARG A 110 -9.65 -0.05 -9.95
C ARG A 110 -8.51 -1.03 -9.81
N LEU A 111 -8.18 -1.47 -8.60
CA LEU A 111 -7.18 -2.51 -8.42
C LEU A 111 -7.66 -3.84 -9.01
N ARG A 112 -8.95 -4.17 -8.85
CA ARG A 112 -9.56 -5.38 -9.41
C ARG A 112 -9.62 -5.41 -10.92
N SER A 113 -9.63 -4.26 -11.61
CA SER A 113 -9.54 -4.23 -13.07
C SER A 113 -8.15 -4.61 -13.61
N GLN A 114 -7.11 -4.57 -12.75
CA GLN A 114 -5.74 -4.99 -13.09
C GLN A 114 -5.37 -6.34 -12.45
N ARG A 115 -5.96 -6.66 -11.29
CA ARG A 115 -5.76 -7.91 -10.56
C ARG A 115 -7.09 -8.39 -9.98
N GLU A 116 -7.75 -9.28 -10.72
CA GLU A 116 -9.05 -9.83 -10.33
C GLU A 116 -9.03 -10.37 -8.89
N LEU A 117 -10.15 -10.19 -8.18
CA LEU A 117 -10.34 -10.65 -6.79
C LEU A 117 -9.41 -10.01 -5.74
N ALA A 118 -8.68 -8.93 -6.07
CA ALA A 118 -7.90 -8.18 -5.09
C ALA A 118 -8.73 -7.79 -3.86
N VAL A 119 -8.17 -7.95 -2.66
CA VAL A 119 -8.90 -7.82 -1.36
C VAL A 119 -10.04 -8.84 -1.32
N GLN A 120 -9.72 -10.06 -0.91
CA GLN A 120 -10.57 -11.24 -1.16
C GLN A 120 -11.70 -11.40 -0.14
N SER A 121 -11.50 -10.94 1.11
CA SER A 121 -12.46 -11.16 2.19
C SER A 121 -13.04 -9.85 2.75
N PRO A 122 -14.26 -9.86 3.31
CA PRO A 122 -14.85 -8.70 3.97
C PRO A 122 -13.99 -8.16 5.12
N GLU A 123 -13.33 -9.04 5.88
CA GLU A 123 -12.44 -8.67 6.99
C GLU A 123 -11.24 -7.87 6.47
N GLN A 124 -10.66 -8.27 5.33
CA GLN A 124 -9.58 -7.52 4.68
C GLN A 124 -10.03 -6.14 4.22
N TYR A 125 -11.27 -6.04 3.72
CA TYR A 125 -11.84 -4.76 3.29
C TYR A 125 -12.13 -3.83 4.47
N LEU A 126 -12.64 -4.36 5.58
CA LEU A 126 -12.83 -3.61 6.83
C LEU A 126 -11.48 -3.16 7.40
N PHE A 127 -10.50 -4.06 7.48
CA PHE A 127 -9.15 -3.74 7.93
C PHE A 127 -8.53 -2.62 7.10
N LEU A 128 -8.73 -2.63 5.78
CA LEU A 128 -8.25 -1.58 4.89
C LEU A 128 -8.82 -0.19 5.29
N HIS A 129 -10.10 -0.09 5.66
CA HIS A 129 -10.67 1.17 6.13
C HIS A 129 -10.04 1.61 7.46
N LEU A 130 -9.91 0.70 8.42
CA LEU A 130 -9.30 0.99 9.72
C LEU A 130 -7.85 1.47 9.56
N ALA A 131 -7.08 0.83 8.69
CA ALA A 131 -5.71 1.20 8.39
C ALA A 131 -5.60 2.59 7.73
N VAL A 132 -6.52 2.92 6.83
CA VAL A 132 -6.56 4.24 6.18
C VAL A 132 -6.92 5.35 7.18
N ILE A 133 -7.89 5.10 8.07
CA ILE A 133 -8.25 6.04 9.15
C ILE A 133 -7.06 6.26 10.09
N GLU A 134 -6.43 5.16 10.55
CA GLU A 134 -5.27 5.26 11.43
C GLU A 134 -4.11 6.02 10.76
N TYR A 135 -3.88 5.80 9.47
CA TYR A 135 -2.90 6.55 8.71
C TYR A 135 -3.21 8.05 8.69
N ALA A 136 -4.45 8.45 8.38
CA ALA A 136 -4.84 9.86 8.33
C ALA A 136 -4.67 10.55 9.70
N LEU A 137 -5.01 9.87 10.79
CA LEU A 137 -4.80 10.37 12.16
C LEU A 137 -3.31 10.57 12.48
N ARG A 138 -2.44 9.62 12.11
CA ARG A 138 -0.98 9.73 12.30
C ARG A 138 -0.35 10.85 11.49
N GLN A 139 -0.91 11.18 10.34
CA GLN A 139 -0.46 12.31 9.53
C GLN A 139 -1.04 13.65 10.00
N HIS A 140 -1.89 13.67 11.04
CA HIS A 140 -2.62 14.85 11.49
C HIS A 140 -3.45 15.51 10.38
N TYR A 141 -4.02 14.70 9.48
CA TYR A 141 -4.90 15.17 8.42
C TYR A 141 -6.30 15.52 8.93
N TYR A 142 -6.67 14.95 10.07
CA TYR A 142 -7.85 15.29 10.83
C TYR A 142 -7.43 15.42 12.29
N ASP A 143 -7.78 16.54 12.92
CA ASP A 143 -7.58 16.76 14.35
C ASP A 143 -8.52 15.86 15.17
N ASP A 144 -8.14 15.58 16.42
CA ASP A 144 -8.82 14.73 17.42
C ASP A 144 -10.25 14.30 17.02
N VAL A 145 -10.35 13.09 16.45
CA VAL A 145 -11.64 12.49 16.07
C VAL A 145 -12.28 11.94 17.35
N ASP A 146 -12.91 12.81 18.12
CA ASP A 146 -13.64 12.44 19.34
C ASP A 146 -14.83 11.53 19.03
N THR A 147 -15.48 11.74 17.87
CA THR A 147 -16.62 10.93 17.42
C THR A 147 -16.61 10.76 15.90
N ILE A 148 -16.93 9.55 15.44
CA ILE A 148 -17.20 9.28 14.02
C ILE A 148 -18.69 9.57 13.78
N ASP A 149 -18.99 10.64 13.05
CA ASP A 149 -20.37 10.99 12.69
C ASP A 149 -20.76 10.40 11.33
N LEU A 150 -21.62 9.38 11.36
CA LEU A 150 -22.21 8.75 10.17
C LEU A 150 -23.59 9.32 9.82
N SER A 151 -24.07 10.36 10.50
CA SER A 151 -25.41 10.94 10.27
C SER A 151 -25.60 11.46 8.85
N SER A 152 -24.50 11.90 8.21
CA SER A 152 -24.47 12.35 6.83
C SER A 152 -24.22 11.23 5.81
N PHE A 153 -23.97 10.00 6.27
CA PHE A 153 -23.74 8.85 5.39
C PHE A 153 -25.06 8.33 4.82
N SER A 154 -25.43 8.82 3.63
CA SER A 154 -26.48 8.20 2.84
C SER A 154 -25.91 6.96 2.15
N GLY A 155 -25.98 5.80 2.81
CA GLY A 155 -25.52 4.51 2.25
C GLY A 155 -26.21 4.04 0.96
N TYR A 156 -26.95 4.91 0.27
CA TYR A 156 -27.68 4.67 -0.96
C TYR A 156 -27.34 5.75 -1.99
N ASN A 157 -26.63 5.35 -3.04
CA ASN A 157 -26.75 5.90 -4.39
C ASN A 157 -26.54 4.72 -5.33
N GLY A 158 -27.63 3.98 -5.54
CA GLY A 158 -27.81 3.01 -6.61
C GLY A 158 -29.06 3.40 -7.38
#